data_AF-A0A2E8JX89-F1
#
_entry.id   AF-A0A2E8JX89-F1
#
_cell.length_a   1.000
_cell.length_b   1.000
_cell.length_c   1.000
_cell.angle_alpha   90.00
_cell.angle_beta   90.00
_cell.angle_gamma   90.00
#
_symmetry.space_group_name_H-M   'P 1'
#
loop_
_entity.id
_entity.type
_entity.pdbx_description
1 polymer ?
#
loop_
_entity_poly.entity_id
_entity_poly.type
_entity_poly.pdbx_seq_one_letter_code
_entity_poly.pdbx_strand_id
1 'polypeptide(L)'
;MHRFTVAPLSAVAAVAAIGLAPLHSASAETVFDTTLTQLSGSSYQLVDNFSLLFDLDNAYLDLDMDNNPDQTVFFGAGEFQGDYNDPEHYILDFALPGTGTELRPFYMGSELTGAATVDWRLSYATTPGDESTIYSTIMSGSAEYAGLSGGLTLNITDGLEWPVSGWSIEDVGIPLGTHYGIKLADFDTLFFDYSGNLSANVIPAPGVIALMGIAGLASGRRRR
;
A
#
# COMPACT_ATOMS: atom_id res chain seq x y z
N MET A 1 -0.18 -32.08 -73.81
CA MET A 1 0.48 -32.63 -72.60
C MET A 1 0.82 -31.47 -71.67
N HIS A 2 0.57 -31.69 -70.38
CA HIS A 2 0.93 -30.92 -69.18
C HIS A 2 0.35 -29.52 -68.90
N ARG A 3 -0.48 -29.53 -67.83
CA ARG A 3 -0.91 -28.45 -66.92
C ARG A 3 0.29 -27.87 -66.15
N PHE A 4 0.15 -26.67 -65.58
CA PHE A 4 0.39 -26.28 -64.16
C PHE A 4 0.02 -24.77 -64.02
N THR A 5 -1.09 -24.37 -63.38
CA THR A 5 -1.35 -24.04 -61.94
C THR A 5 -0.57 -22.86 -61.33
N VAL A 6 -1.39 -21.91 -60.81
CA VAL A 6 -1.38 -21.32 -59.46
C VAL A 6 -0.31 -20.26 -59.12
N ALA A 7 -0.81 -19.09 -58.74
CA ALA A 7 -0.08 -17.99 -58.11
C ALA A 7 0.49 -18.37 -56.73
N PRO A 8 1.48 -17.61 -56.24
CA PRO A 8 1.38 -17.18 -54.86
C PRO A 8 1.60 -15.68 -54.67
N LEU A 9 0.72 -15.11 -53.84
CA LEU A 9 0.93 -13.91 -53.03
C LEU A 9 2.37 -13.84 -52.53
N SER A 10 3.04 -12.71 -52.76
CA SER A 10 4.18 -12.30 -51.95
C SER A 10 3.75 -11.10 -51.13
N ALA A 11 3.42 -11.37 -49.87
CA ALA A 11 3.20 -10.36 -48.85
C ALA A 11 4.53 -9.64 -48.56
N VAL A 12 4.57 -8.33 -48.75
CA VAL A 12 5.67 -7.50 -48.26
C VAL A 12 5.48 -7.38 -46.76
N ALA A 13 6.32 -8.05 -45.99
CA ALA A 13 6.46 -7.82 -44.56
C ALA A 13 7.05 -6.42 -44.37
N ALA A 14 6.24 -5.46 -43.92
CA ALA A 14 6.74 -4.22 -43.36
C ALA A 14 7.42 -4.56 -42.03
N VAL A 15 8.75 -4.65 -42.02
CA VAL A 15 9.53 -4.66 -40.79
C VAL A 15 9.39 -3.27 -40.17
N ALA A 16 8.46 -3.14 -39.23
CA ALA A 16 8.48 -2.03 -38.31
C ALA A 16 9.74 -2.20 -37.45
N ALA A 17 10.80 -1.45 -37.80
CA ALA A 17 11.91 -1.24 -36.90
C ALA A 17 11.37 -0.44 -35.71
N ILE A 18 10.89 -1.16 -34.69
CA ILE A 18 10.78 -0.59 -33.35
C ILE A 18 12.22 -0.30 -32.95
N GLY A 19 12.59 0.97 -33.05
CA GLY A 19 13.82 1.45 -32.45
C GLY A 19 13.75 1.09 -30.97
N LEU A 20 14.53 0.08 -30.58
CA LEU A 20 14.93 -0.11 -29.20
C LEU A 20 15.68 1.15 -28.79
N ALA A 21 14.92 2.14 -28.30
CA ALA A 21 15.49 3.09 -27.37
C ALA A 21 16.10 2.25 -26.23
N PRO A 22 17.27 2.63 -25.70
CA PRO A 22 17.81 1.96 -24.54
C PRO A 22 16.72 1.91 -23.46
N LEU A 23 16.40 0.68 -23.02
CA LEU A 23 15.75 0.45 -21.74
C LEU A 23 16.62 1.20 -20.72
N HIS A 24 16.16 2.36 -20.28
CA HIS A 24 16.71 2.96 -19.09
C HIS A 24 16.44 1.95 -17.98
N SER A 25 17.52 1.48 -17.38
CA SER A 25 17.50 0.74 -16.12
C SER A 25 16.67 1.53 -15.12
N ALA A 26 15.80 0.83 -14.39
CA ALA A 26 14.89 1.38 -13.40
C ALA A 26 15.58 2.38 -12.45
N SER A 27 14.92 3.50 -12.15
CA SER A 27 15.14 4.21 -10.89
C SER A 27 14.14 3.65 -9.88
N ALA A 28 14.56 2.65 -9.11
CA ALA A 28 13.95 2.39 -7.81
C ALA A 28 14.34 3.56 -6.91
N GLU A 29 13.51 4.59 -6.83
CA GLU A 29 13.83 5.78 -6.02
C GLU A 29 12.58 6.43 -5.40
N THR A 30 11.55 5.63 -5.10
CA THR A 30 10.54 5.98 -4.09
C THR A 30 10.76 5.09 -2.89
N VAL A 31 11.89 5.30 -2.21
CA VAL A 31 12.13 4.73 -0.88
C VAL A 31 11.09 5.35 0.04
N PHE A 32 10.24 4.54 0.69
CA PHE A 32 9.53 5.02 1.86
C PHE A 32 10.61 5.43 2.86
N ASP A 33 10.74 6.72 3.15
CA ASP A 33 11.70 7.27 4.09
C ASP A 33 11.08 8.50 4.73
N THR A 34 10.91 8.45 6.04
CA THR A 34 10.26 9.52 6.80
C THR A 34 10.91 9.66 8.16
N THR A 35 10.97 10.91 8.62
CA THR A 35 11.36 11.22 9.99
C THR A 35 10.18 11.14 10.94
N LEU A 36 10.48 10.87 12.20
CA LEU A 36 9.49 10.64 13.26
C LEU A 36 9.64 11.67 14.38
N THR A 37 8.52 12.22 14.81
CA THR A 37 8.44 13.00 16.04
C THR A 37 7.89 12.13 17.16
N GLN A 38 8.66 11.94 18.23
CA GLN A 38 8.16 11.18 19.39
C GLN A 38 6.98 11.90 20.04
N LEU A 39 5.91 11.17 20.29
CA LEU A 39 4.74 11.62 21.04
C LEU A 39 4.90 11.24 22.51
N SER A 40 4.13 10.27 22.99
CA SER A 40 4.24 9.72 24.34
C SER A 40 4.65 8.25 24.30
N GLY A 41 5.35 7.78 25.35
CA GLY A 41 5.73 6.38 25.47
C GLY A 41 6.51 5.85 24.26
N SER A 42 5.93 4.85 23.60
CA SER A 42 6.51 4.19 22.41
C SER A 42 5.73 4.54 21.14
N SER A 43 5.26 5.78 21.05
CA SER A 43 4.45 6.25 19.94
C SER A 43 5.09 7.45 19.25
N TYR A 44 4.92 7.51 17.94
CA TYR A 44 5.62 8.45 17.07
C TYR A 44 4.69 8.96 15.98
N GLN A 45 4.80 10.23 15.63
CA GLN A 45 4.10 10.85 14.50
C GLN A 45 5.04 10.90 13.29
N LEU A 46 4.53 10.59 12.09
CA LEU A 46 5.26 10.78 10.83
C LEU A 46 5.35 12.27 10.47
N VAL A 47 6.45 12.68 9.85
CA VAL A 47 6.70 14.10 9.53
C VAL A 47 6.68 14.35 8.03
N ASP A 48 7.20 13.43 7.24
CA ASP A 48 7.39 13.60 5.80
C ASP A 48 6.33 12.84 5.01
N ASN A 49 5.86 13.45 3.90
CA ASN A 49 4.97 12.80 2.95
C ASN A 49 5.64 11.53 2.41
N PHE A 50 4.85 10.50 2.16
CA PHE A 50 5.32 9.24 1.62
C PHE A 50 4.37 8.73 0.55
N SER A 51 4.86 7.82 -0.28
CA SER A 51 4.05 7.17 -1.31
C SER A 51 4.21 5.67 -1.18
N LEU A 52 3.14 4.93 -1.45
CA LEU A 52 3.11 3.48 -1.45
C LEU A 52 2.73 2.98 -2.84
N LEU A 53 3.41 1.94 -3.33
CA LEU A 53 3.04 1.26 -4.56
C LEU A 53 2.15 0.07 -4.23
N PHE A 54 0.94 0.07 -4.78
CA PHE A 54 -0.07 -0.97 -4.57
C PHE A 54 -0.16 -1.90 -5.76
N ASP A 55 -0.35 -3.19 -5.51
CA ASP A 55 -0.84 -4.16 -6.47
C ASP A 55 -2.37 -4.26 -6.34
N LEU A 56 -3.08 -3.63 -7.29
CA LEU A 56 -4.53 -3.60 -7.37
C LEU A 56 -5.10 -4.75 -8.19
N ASP A 57 -4.36 -5.85 -8.38
CA ASP A 57 -4.94 -7.05 -8.99
C ASP A 57 -5.96 -7.72 -8.09
N ASN A 58 -5.80 -7.61 -6.76
CA ASN A 58 -6.69 -8.25 -5.80
C ASN A 58 -7.03 -7.33 -4.62
N ALA A 59 -8.26 -7.44 -4.14
CA ALA A 59 -8.68 -6.94 -2.83
C ALA A 59 -8.88 -8.12 -1.86
N TYR A 60 -8.43 -7.95 -0.62
CA TYR A 60 -8.42 -8.97 0.42
C TYR A 60 -9.42 -8.60 1.51
N LEU A 61 -10.64 -9.09 1.40
CA LEU A 61 -11.74 -8.74 2.30
C LEU A 61 -11.60 -9.47 3.63
N ASP A 62 -11.82 -8.73 4.70
CA ASP A 62 -12.00 -9.22 6.06
C ASP A 62 -13.48 -9.02 6.43
N LEU A 63 -14.18 -10.13 6.63
CA LEU A 63 -15.63 -10.15 6.81
C LEU A 63 -16.04 -10.22 8.28
N ASP A 64 -15.15 -10.66 9.16
CA ASP A 64 -15.41 -10.79 10.60
C ASP A 64 -14.64 -9.79 11.47
N MET A 65 -13.87 -8.90 10.84
CA MET A 65 -13.12 -7.80 11.45
C MET A 65 -12.04 -8.27 12.43
N ASP A 66 -11.34 -9.35 12.09
CA ASP A 66 -10.21 -9.89 12.84
C ASP A 66 -8.84 -9.48 12.28
N ASN A 67 -8.81 -8.60 11.27
CA ASN A 67 -7.62 -8.12 10.58
C ASN A 67 -6.85 -9.24 9.87
N ASN A 68 -7.56 -10.28 9.42
CA ASN A 68 -7.05 -11.35 8.58
C ASN A 68 -7.99 -11.54 7.36
N PRO A 69 -7.45 -11.69 6.13
CA PRO A 69 -8.30 -11.88 4.96
C PRO A 69 -9.10 -13.19 4.97
N ASP A 70 -10.42 -13.08 4.75
CA ASP A 70 -11.33 -14.21 4.55
C ASP A 70 -11.53 -14.55 3.07
N GLN A 71 -11.50 -13.52 2.22
CA GLN A 71 -11.86 -13.64 0.82
C GLN A 71 -10.98 -12.76 -0.06
N THR A 72 -10.60 -13.30 -1.22
CA THR A 72 -9.92 -12.54 -2.26
C THR A 72 -10.87 -12.24 -3.42
N VAL A 73 -10.89 -11.00 -3.87
CA VAL A 73 -11.66 -10.53 -5.03
C VAL A 73 -10.70 -9.97 -6.06
N PHE A 74 -10.73 -10.52 -7.28
CA PHE A 74 -9.91 -10.02 -8.38
C PHE A 74 -10.46 -8.70 -8.90
N PHE A 75 -9.61 -7.68 -8.92
CA PHE A 75 -9.89 -6.34 -9.43
C PHE A 75 -9.14 -6.05 -10.75
N GLY A 76 -7.92 -6.56 -10.91
CA GLY A 76 -7.18 -6.54 -12.17
C GLY A 76 -6.81 -5.13 -12.67
N ALA A 77 -6.66 -4.17 -11.75
CA ALA A 77 -6.34 -2.79 -12.10
C ALA A 77 -4.83 -2.53 -12.23
N GLY A 78 -3.97 -3.52 -11.96
CA GLY A 78 -2.52 -3.42 -12.03
C GLY A 78 -1.93 -2.59 -10.89
N GLU A 79 -0.77 -1.97 -11.13
CA GLU A 79 -0.07 -1.20 -10.09
C GLU A 79 -0.55 0.25 -10.00
N PHE A 80 -0.65 0.79 -8.78
CA PHE A 80 -1.01 2.17 -8.51
C PHE A 80 -0.11 2.78 -7.43
N GLN A 81 0.41 3.98 -7.68
CA GLN A 81 1.14 4.75 -6.68
C GLN A 81 0.15 5.66 -5.93
N GLY A 82 -0.05 5.42 -4.64
CA GLY A 82 -0.82 6.32 -3.78
C GLY A 82 0.10 7.24 -2.97
N ASP A 83 -0.28 8.51 -2.87
CA ASP A 83 0.46 9.55 -2.14
C ASP A 83 -0.26 9.90 -0.84
N TYR A 84 0.49 9.90 0.26
CA TYR A 84 0.05 10.26 1.60
C TYR A 84 0.62 11.64 1.95
N ASN A 85 -0.25 12.64 1.96
CA ASN A 85 0.13 14.06 1.96
C ASN A 85 -0.14 14.80 3.27
N ASP A 86 -0.61 14.06 4.28
CA ASP A 86 -0.97 14.51 5.62
C ASP A 86 -0.27 13.63 6.68
N PRO A 87 1.08 13.51 6.63
CA PRO A 87 1.85 12.61 7.49
C PRO A 87 1.61 12.85 8.98
N GLU A 88 1.24 14.07 9.37
CA GLU A 88 0.92 14.43 10.75
C GLU A 88 -0.28 13.65 11.33
N HIS A 89 -1.11 13.05 10.49
CA HIS A 89 -2.21 12.19 10.91
C HIS A 89 -1.78 10.73 11.14
N TYR A 90 -0.58 10.33 10.73
CA TYR A 90 -0.10 8.96 10.85
C TYR A 90 0.75 8.78 12.11
N ILE A 91 0.31 7.85 12.96
CA ILE A 91 0.93 7.53 14.23
C ILE A 91 1.41 6.08 14.21
N LEU A 92 2.70 5.89 14.46
CA LEU A 92 3.36 4.61 14.66
C LEU A 92 3.41 4.30 16.17
N ASP A 93 2.71 3.24 16.59
CA ASP A 93 2.68 2.77 17.96
C ASP A 93 3.43 1.43 18.11
N PHE A 94 4.09 1.22 19.25
CA PHE A 94 4.76 -0.05 19.58
C PHE A 94 4.28 -0.67 20.91
N ALA A 95 4.04 -1.98 20.89
CA ALA A 95 3.82 -2.84 22.05
C ALA A 95 5.15 -3.38 22.58
N LEU A 96 6.07 -2.51 22.99
CA LEU A 96 7.43 -2.94 23.35
C LEU A 96 7.42 -3.98 24.50
N PRO A 97 8.27 -5.03 24.43
CA PRO A 97 8.36 -6.04 25.48
C PRO A 97 8.57 -5.43 26.87
N GLY A 98 7.76 -5.85 27.85
CA GLY A 98 7.85 -5.41 29.24
C GLY A 98 7.07 -4.14 29.58
N THR A 99 6.42 -3.49 28.61
CA THR A 99 5.50 -2.37 28.86
C THR A 99 4.12 -2.82 29.34
N GLY A 100 3.73 -4.06 29.02
CA GLY A 100 2.37 -4.58 29.28
C GLY A 100 1.33 -3.98 28.33
N THR A 101 1.74 -3.20 27.34
CA THR A 101 0.87 -2.68 26.28
C THR A 101 0.50 -3.80 25.34
N GLU A 102 -0.79 -3.99 25.10
CA GLU A 102 -1.31 -4.80 24.02
C GLU A 102 -1.84 -3.86 22.95
N LEU A 103 -1.36 -3.98 21.72
CA LEU A 103 -1.88 -3.22 20.59
C LEU A 103 -2.78 -4.12 19.74
N ARG A 104 -3.91 -3.57 19.32
CA ARG A 104 -4.81 -4.17 18.33
C ARG A 104 -5.08 -3.16 17.21
N PRO A 105 -5.34 -3.62 15.98
CA PRO A 105 -5.74 -2.73 14.89
C PRO A 105 -7.06 -2.00 15.20
N PHE A 106 -7.24 -0.83 14.59
CA PHE A 106 -8.49 -0.09 14.60
C PHE A 106 -9.09 -0.06 13.21
N TYR A 107 -10.40 0.03 13.12
CA TYR A 107 -11.10 0.33 11.88
C TYR A 107 -12.30 1.22 12.15
N MET A 108 -12.41 2.31 11.39
CA MET A 108 -13.50 3.28 11.46
C MET A 108 -13.88 3.75 12.89
N GLY A 109 -12.89 3.95 13.75
CA GLY A 109 -13.03 4.45 15.12
C GLY A 109 -13.31 3.37 16.16
N SER A 110 -13.24 2.09 15.78
CA SER A 110 -13.41 0.96 16.69
C SER A 110 -12.17 0.07 16.70
N GLU A 111 -11.72 -0.34 17.88
CA GLU A 111 -10.69 -1.37 18.01
C GLU A 111 -11.23 -2.71 17.53
N LEU A 112 -10.43 -3.44 16.74
CA LEU A 112 -10.75 -4.77 16.27
C LEU A 112 -10.50 -5.80 17.38
N THR A 113 -11.46 -5.96 18.28
CA THR A 113 -11.34 -6.88 19.43
C THR A 113 -11.31 -8.37 19.03
N GLY A 114 -11.68 -8.69 17.78
CA GLY A 114 -11.51 -10.03 17.21
C GLY A 114 -10.07 -10.31 16.78
N ALA A 115 -9.31 -9.27 16.45
CA ALA A 115 -7.95 -9.37 15.96
C ALA A 115 -6.96 -9.81 17.05
N ALA A 116 -5.91 -10.49 16.62
CA ALA A 116 -4.75 -10.78 17.44
C ALA A 116 -4.02 -9.49 17.84
N THR A 117 -3.25 -9.56 18.93
CA THR A 117 -2.37 -8.46 19.32
C THR A 117 -1.17 -8.38 18.37
N VAL A 118 -0.74 -7.15 18.07
CA VAL A 118 0.40 -6.85 17.20
C VAL A 118 1.53 -6.17 17.98
N ASP A 119 2.76 -6.27 17.49
CA ASP A 119 3.92 -5.63 18.11
C ASP A 119 4.01 -4.14 17.73
N TRP A 120 3.48 -3.79 16.55
CA TRP A 120 3.44 -2.43 16.05
C TRP A 120 2.21 -2.20 15.16
N ARG A 121 1.80 -0.94 15.05
CA ARG A 121 0.80 -0.49 14.08
C ARG A 121 1.09 0.92 13.60
N LEU A 122 0.82 1.19 12.33
CA LEU A 122 0.74 2.52 11.75
C LEU A 122 -0.74 2.87 11.53
N SER A 123 -1.21 3.91 12.20
CA SER A 123 -2.63 4.25 12.24
C SER A 123 -2.88 5.72 11.87
N TYR A 124 -3.99 5.97 11.18
CA TYR A 124 -4.51 7.30 10.94
C TYR A 124 -5.30 7.78 12.17
N ALA A 125 -4.96 8.96 12.69
CA ALA A 125 -5.66 9.68 13.74
C ALA A 125 -6.53 10.79 13.14
N THR A 126 -7.73 11.03 13.67
CA THR A 126 -8.57 12.14 13.18
C THR A 126 -8.04 13.53 13.58
N THR A 127 -7.23 13.59 14.63
CA THR A 127 -6.53 14.81 15.07
C THR A 127 -5.02 14.60 14.95
N PRO A 128 -4.27 15.48 14.26
CA PRO A 128 -2.83 15.34 14.08
C PRO A 128 -2.08 15.14 15.40
N GLY A 129 -1.28 14.07 15.48
CA GLY A 129 -0.42 13.78 16.63
C GLY A 129 -1.15 13.42 17.93
N ASP A 130 -2.46 13.13 17.88
CA ASP A 130 -3.26 12.74 19.03
C ASP A 130 -3.64 11.24 18.99
N GLU A 131 -2.88 10.45 19.74
CA GLU A 131 -3.05 9.01 19.93
C GLU A 131 -4.43 8.62 20.50
N SER A 132 -5.16 9.55 21.13
CA SER A 132 -6.51 9.27 21.65
C SER A 132 -7.58 9.27 20.55
N THR A 133 -7.21 9.69 19.34
CA THR A 133 -8.14 9.88 18.20
C THR A 133 -7.87 8.95 17.03
N ILE A 134 -7.14 7.84 17.28
CA ILE A 134 -6.92 6.77 16.30
C ILE A 134 -8.26 6.32 15.70
N TYR A 135 -8.32 6.33 14.37
CA TYR A 135 -9.51 6.00 13.60
C TYR A 135 -9.36 4.68 12.86
N SER A 136 -8.23 4.48 12.18
CA SER A 136 -8.00 3.25 11.40
C SER A 136 -6.52 2.90 11.36
N THR A 137 -6.21 1.63 11.50
CA THR A 137 -4.87 1.09 11.32
C THR A 137 -4.69 0.73 9.86
N ILE A 138 -3.67 1.32 9.21
CA ILE A 138 -3.41 1.09 7.78
C ILE A 138 -2.38 -0.02 7.57
N MET A 139 -1.45 -0.22 8.51
CA MET A 139 -0.46 -1.30 8.48
C MET A 139 -0.17 -1.75 9.91
N SER A 140 0.12 -3.03 10.11
CA SER A 140 0.50 -3.58 11.41
C SER A 140 1.23 -4.89 11.25
N GLY A 141 1.89 -5.36 12.31
CA GLY A 141 2.42 -6.71 12.34
C GLY A 141 3.40 -6.96 13.48
N SER A 142 4.41 -7.79 13.20
CA SER A 142 5.43 -8.19 14.17
C SER A 142 6.67 -7.32 14.08
N ALA A 143 7.41 -7.22 15.19
CA ALA A 143 8.67 -6.48 15.25
C ALA A 143 9.80 -7.40 15.71
N GLU A 144 10.91 -7.34 14.99
CA GLU A 144 12.13 -8.08 15.33
C GLU A 144 13.29 -7.11 15.57
N TYR A 145 14.15 -7.43 16.52
CA TYR A 145 15.33 -6.62 16.78
C TYR A 145 16.34 -6.71 15.63
N ALA A 146 16.70 -5.57 15.05
CA ALA A 146 17.57 -5.52 13.87
C ALA A 146 19.08 -5.70 14.16
N GLY A 147 19.42 -6.35 15.29
CA GLY A 147 20.80 -6.66 15.67
C GLY A 147 21.63 -5.43 16.06
N LEU A 148 22.96 -5.50 15.81
CA LEU A 148 23.95 -4.51 16.24
C LEU A 148 23.77 -3.10 15.66
N SER A 149 22.93 -2.97 14.62
CA SER A 149 22.56 -1.72 13.95
C SER A 149 21.77 -0.76 14.85
N GLY A 150 21.10 -1.29 15.87
CA GLY A 150 20.09 -0.56 16.64
C GLY A 150 18.81 -0.38 15.81
N GLY A 151 17.65 -0.58 16.44
CA GLY A 151 16.35 -0.44 15.80
C GLY A 151 15.55 -1.75 15.72
N LEU A 152 14.46 -1.70 14.97
CA LEU A 152 13.50 -2.78 14.76
C LEU A 152 13.22 -2.97 13.27
N THR A 153 13.20 -4.22 12.82
CA THR A 153 12.59 -4.60 11.55
C THR A 153 11.12 -4.87 11.82
N LEU A 154 10.24 -4.17 11.11
CA LEU A 154 8.80 -4.25 11.24
C LEU A 154 8.26 -5.05 10.07
N ASN A 155 7.76 -6.26 10.33
CA ASN A 155 7.12 -7.08 9.31
C ASN A 155 5.66 -6.70 9.18
N ILE A 156 5.20 -6.48 7.95
CA ILE A 156 3.81 -6.11 7.65
C ILE A 156 3.00 -7.40 7.49
N THR A 157 1.95 -7.56 8.29
CA THR A 157 1.05 -8.72 8.20
C THR A 157 0.49 -8.83 6.78
N ASP A 158 0.75 -9.97 6.15
CA ASP A 158 0.37 -10.31 4.78
C ASP A 158 0.85 -9.33 3.68
N GLY A 159 1.70 -8.36 4.02
CA GLY A 159 2.11 -7.29 3.11
C GLY A 159 0.94 -6.42 2.64
N LEU A 160 -0.08 -6.25 3.49
CA LEU A 160 -1.31 -5.51 3.17
C LEU A 160 -1.33 -4.12 3.80
N GLU A 161 -1.84 -3.16 3.03
CA GLU A 161 -2.36 -1.88 3.52
C GLU A 161 -3.88 -1.93 3.60
N TRP A 162 -4.44 -1.43 4.71
CA TRP A 162 -5.86 -1.36 4.96
C TRP A 162 -6.34 0.09 4.80
N PRO A 163 -7.20 0.42 3.81
CA PRO A 163 -7.62 1.79 3.59
C PRO A 163 -8.35 2.37 4.80
N VAL A 164 -8.07 3.64 5.12
CA VAL A 164 -8.55 4.34 6.33
C VAL A 164 -10.05 4.17 6.62
N SER A 165 -10.91 4.12 5.59
CA SER A 165 -12.36 4.00 5.80
C SER A 165 -13.04 2.95 4.92
N GLY A 166 -12.28 2.10 4.21
CA GLY A 166 -12.82 1.16 3.21
C GLY A 166 -13.59 1.89 2.10
N TRP A 167 -13.00 2.06 0.92
CA TRP A 167 -13.64 2.72 -0.20
C TRP A 167 -14.49 1.73 -1.00
N SER A 168 -15.54 2.21 -1.66
CA SER A 168 -16.35 1.33 -2.50
C SER A 168 -15.61 1.00 -3.79
N ILE A 169 -15.55 -0.28 -4.15
CA ILE A 169 -15.10 -0.73 -5.49
C ILE A 169 -16.32 -1.32 -6.21
N GLU A 170 -17.12 -0.44 -6.81
CA GLU A 170 -18.42 -0.80 -7.42
C GLU A 170 -18.28 -1.89 -8.49
N ASP A 171 -17.22 -1.83 -9.29
CA ASP A 171 -16.97 -2.75 -10.41
C ASP A 171 -16.81 -4.21 -9.97
N VAL A 172 -16.41 -4.44 -8.72
CA VAL A 172 -16.26 -5.78 -8.13
C VAL A 172 -17.20 -6.02 -6.94
N GLY A 173 -18.16 -5.11 -6.74
CA GLY A 173 -19.23 -5.26 -5.75
C GLY A 173 -18.78 -5.11 -4.29
N ILE A 174 -17.69 -4.39 -4.01
CA ILE A 174 -17.23 -4.09 -2.65
C ILE A 174 -17.94 -2.80 -2.17
N PRO A 175 -18.82 -2.86 -1.15
CA PRO A 175 -19.48 -1.69 -0.58
C PRO A 175 -18.52 -0.72 0.13
N LEU A 176 -18.95 0.53 0.28
CA LEU A 176 -18.28 1.49 1.15
C LEU A 176 -18.27 1.00 2.60
N GLY A 177 -17.14 1.17 3.28
CA GLY A 177 -16.96 0.76 4.68
C GLY A 177 -16.62 -0.72 4.85
N THR A 178 -16.52 -1.51 3.77
CA THR A 178 -15.97 -2.87 3.86
C THR A 178 -14.52 -2.82 4.32
N HIS A 179 -14.18 -3.64 5.33
CA HIS A 179 -12.80 -3.82 5.74
C HIS A 179 -12.11 -4.72 4.71
N TYR A 180 -11.07 -4.21 4.05
CA TYR A 180 -10.27 -4.98 3.11
C TYR A 180 -8.86 -4.43 3.03
N GLY A 181 -7.92 -5.30 2.70
CA GLY A 181 -6.53 -4.96 2.43
C GLY A 181 -6.23 -4.92 0.93
N ILE A 182 -5.22 -4.14 0.57
CA ILE A 182 -4.59 -4.09 -0.74
C ILE A 182 -3.11 -4.42 -0.55
N LYS A 183 -2.55 -5.19 -1.49
CA LYS A 183 -1.16 -5.63 -1.38
C LYS A 183 -0.18 -4.50 -1.73
N LEU A 184 0.88 -4.38 -0.94
CA LEU A 184 2.03 -3.56 -1.26
C LEU A 184 2.91 -4.28 -2.30
N ALA A 185 3.27 -3.56 -3.36
CA ALA A 185 4.09 -4.07 -4.45
C ALA A 185 5.59 -3.76 -4.25
N ASP A 186 5.89 -2.75 -3.43
CA ASP A 186 7.23 -2.20 -3.23
C ASP A 186 7.94 -2.73 -1.98
N PHE A 187 7.27 -3.15 -0.91
CA PHE A 187 7.93 -3.75 0.25
C PHE A 187 6.98 -4.56 1.13
N ASP A 188 7.54 -5.43 1.97
CA ASP A 188 6.84 -6.21 2.99
C ASP A 188 7.37 -5.94 4.42
N THR A 189 8.40 -5.09 4.53
CA THR A 189 9.08 -4.76 5.78
C THR A 189 9.48 -3.30 5.84
N LEU A 190 9.42 -2.73 7.04
CA LEU A 190 9.94 -1.40 7.38
C LEU A 190 11.12 -1.56 8.36
N PHE A 191 12.00 -0.59 8.37
CA PHE A 191 13.09 -0.46 9.32
C PHE A 191 12.89 0.82 10.13
N PHE A 192 12.68 0.64 11.44
CA PHE A 192 12.62 1.72 12.41
C PHE A 192 13.96 1.83 13.12
N ASP A 193 14.55 3.03 13.10
CA ASP A 193 15.72 3.34 13.91
C ASP A 193 15.34 4.12 15.18
N TYR A 194 16.09 3.90 16.26
CA TYR A 194 15.89 4.64 17.52
C TYR A 194 16.32 6.10 17.46
N SER A 195 16.86 6.55 16.33
CA SER A 195 17.17 7.97 16.08
C SER A 195 15.95 8.73 15.53
N GLY A 196 14.84 8.03 15.27
CA GLY A 196 13.59 8.61 14.81
C GLY A 196 13.41 8.57 13.30
N ASN A 197 13.90 7.55 12.60
CA ASN A 197 13.61 7.34 11.18
C ASN A 197 12.83 6.04 10.95
N LEU A 198 11.97 6.06 9.95
CA LEU A 198 11.26 4.89 9.43
C LEU A 198 11.50 4.80 7.92
N SER A 199 12.03 3.67 7.47
CA SER A 199 12.38 3.49 6.06
C SER A 199 12.00 2.11 5.53
N ALA A 200 11.75 1.96 4.23
CA ALA A 200 11.58 0.66 3.58
C ALA A 200 12.61 0.49 2.45
N ASN A 201 13.14 -0.72 2.30
CA ASN A 201 13.88 -1.06 1.09
C ASN A 201 12.89 -1.53 0.02
N VAL A 202 12.85 -0.80 -1.09
CA VAL A 202 11.96 -1.11 -2.22
C VAL A 202 12.43 -2.37 -2.95
N ILE A 203 11.54 -3.36 -3.04
CA ILE A 203 11.55 -4.43 -4.03
C ILE A 203 11.33 -3.76 -5.40
N PRO A 204 12.26 -3.92 -6.37
CA PRO A 204 12.11 -3.29 -7.67
C PRO A 204 10.78 -3.70 -8.36
N ALA A 205 9.86 -2.74 -8.51
CA ALA A 205 8.59 -2.97 -9.19
C ALA A 205 8.81 -3.23 -10.70
N PRO A 206 8.12 -4.21 -11.30
CA PRO A 206 8.11 -4.40 -12.74
C PRO A 206 7.20 -3.38 -13.45
N GLY A 207 7.67 -2.14 -13.61
CA GLY A 207 7.20 -1.18 -14.62
C GLY A 207 5.77 -0.64 -14.44
N VAL A 208 5.61 0.30 -13.50
CA VAL A 208 4.37 1.04 -13.24
C VAL A 208 3.92 1.89 -14.45
N ILE A 209 2.66 1.76 -14.87
CA ILE A 209 1.99 2.73 -15.76
C ILE A 209 1.26 3.74 -14.86
N ALA A 210 1.86 4.92 -14.64
CA ALA A 210 1.21 5.99 -13.88
C ALA A 210 -0.05 6.52 -14.62
N LEU A 211 -1.24 6.23 -14.10
CA LEU A 211 -2.49 6.88 -14.53
C LEU A 211 -2.80 8.05 -13.59
N MET A 212 -2.59 9.26 -14.09
CA MET A 212 -2.74 10.53 -13.38
C MET A 212 -4.15 10.74 -12.77
N GLY A 213 -4.19 10.90 -11.44
CA GLY A 213 -5.03 11.85 -10.69
C GLY A 213 -6.55 11.69 -10.74
N ILE A 214 -7.14 11.14 -9.68
CA ILE A 214 -8.55 11.39 -9.33
C ILE A 214 -8.59 12.40 -8.18
N ALA A 215 -8.71 13.68 -8.54
CA ALA A 215 -9.17 14.72 -7.63
C ALA A 215 -10.56 15.18 -8.10
N GLY A 216 -11.57 15.02 -7.22
CA GLY A 216 -12.72 15.93 -7.04
C GLY A 216 -13.64 16.27 -8.23
N LEU A 217 -14.88 15.80 -8.13
CA LEU A 217 -16.14 16.58 -8.28
C LEU A 217 -16.35 17.52 -9.49
N ALA A 218 -17.38 17.16 -10.28
CA ALA A 218 -18.41 18.02 -10.88
C ALA A 218 -18.02 19.07 -11.95
N SER A 219 -18.32 18.76 -13.21
CA SER A 219 -19.05 19.64 -14.15
C SER A 219 -19.46 18.77 -15.35
N GLY A 220 -20.74 18.60 -15.69
CA GLY A 220 -21.55 19.64 -16.29
C GLY A 220 -22.06 19.14 -17.65
N ARG A 221 -23.22 18.49 -17.61
CA ARG A 221 -24.06 18.10 -18.75
C ARG A 221 -24.08 19.17 -19.86
N ARG A 222 -23.80 18.79 -21.11
CA ARG A 222 -24.54 19.36 -22.26
C ARG A 222 -24.55 18.44 -23.49
N ARG A 223 -25.74 17.90 -23.74
CA ARG A 223 -26.22 17.49 -25.06
C ARG A 223 -26.10 18.68 -26.04
N ARG A 224 -25.55 18.43 -27.22
CA ARG A 224 -26.26 18.53 -28.50
C ARG A 224 -25.45 17.81 -29.58
#